data_AF-A0A4Z2FGA9-F1
#
_entry.id   AF-A0A4Z2FGA9-F1
#
_cell.length_a   1.000
_cell.length_b   1.000
_cell.length_c   1.000
_cell.angle_alpha   90.00
_cell.angle_beta   90.00
_cell.angle_gamma   90.00
#
_symmetry.space_group_name_H-M   'P 1'
#
loop_
_entity.id
_entity.type
_entity.pdbx_description
1 polymer ?
#
loop_
_entity_poly.entity_id
_entity_poly.type
_entity_poly.pdbx_seq_one_letter_code
_entity_poly.pdbx_strand_id
1 'polypeptide(L)'
;MKNPPMAVKLVMSAVCEMKSIKPDKIADPAGTGKKVLDFWGPSKKLLGDMNFLRDLKDYDKDNIPASVMQTIRQTYVTNPDFEPSIVAKASSAAEGLCKWVKAMEQYDRVAKVVAPKKANLAEAQESLAAIMAVLDQKRAELKEVEDRLAALQKTFDEKTEQKARLELQVDSCARKLERAAADDLQSTYDNLTGDVLISAGVIAYLGAFTAGYRQECTRAWTRLCQVLSRDIPSADEFSLSKTLGDPIEIRAWNIAGLPNDSFSIDNGVIVGSSRRWCVSTSDIKYTDLM
;
A
#
# COMPACT_ATOMS: atom_id res chain seq x y z
N MET A 1 81.83 -1.70 28.44
CA MET A 1 82.31 -2.98 29.02
C MET A 1 82.99 -3.79 27.93
N LYS A 2 84.15 -4.41 28.21
CA LYS A 2 84.88 -5.23 27.22
C LYS A 2 84.22 -6.60 26.97
N ASN A 3 83.59 -7.22 27.99
CA ASN A 3 82.79 -8.44 27.88
C ASN A 3 81.52 -8.35 28.76
N PRO A 4 80.31 -8.26 28.19
CA PRO A 4 79.06 -8.22 28.96
C PRO A 4 78.63 -9.63 29.44
N PRO A 5 77.74 -9.71 30.46
CA PRO A 5 77.12 -10.96 30.89
C PRO A 5 76.36 -11.65 29.75
N MET A 6 76.34 -12.98 29.76
CA MET A 6 75.70 -13.78 28.70
C MET A 6 74.21 -13.46 28.53
N ALA A 7 73.47 -13.23 29.63
CA ALA A 7 72.07 -12.81 29.60
C ALA A 7 71.86 -11.49 28.84
N VAL A 8 72.77 -10.52 28.99
CA VAL A 8 72.69 -9.24 28.28
C VAL A 8 73.01 -9.40 26.79
N LYS A 9 73.96 -10.29 26.44
CA LYS A 9 74.24 -10.61 25.02
C LYS A 9 73.03 -11.24 24.34
N LEU A 10 72.35 -12.15 25.04
CA LEU A 10 71.17 -12.88 24.54
C LEU A 10 69.97 -11.95 24.30
N VAL A 11 69.73 -11.00 25.21
CA VAL A 11 68.67 -9.99 25.03
C VAL A 11 68.98 -9.05 23.88
N MET A 12 70.22 -8.59 23.79
CA MET A 12 70.61 -7.66 22.74
C MET A 12 70.65 -8.31 21.35
N SER A 13 70.99 -9.59 21.26
CA SER A 13 70.89 -10.33 20.01
C SER A 13 69.44 -10.52 19.57
N ALA A 14 68.51 -10.79 20.49
CA ALA A 14 67.08 -10.84 20.19
C ALA A 14 66.54 -9.48 19.69
N VAL A 15 66.96 -8.37 20.29
CA VAL A 15 66.57 -7.02 19.84
C VAL A 15 67.17 -6.70 18.45
N CYS A 16 68.41 -7.12 18.18
CA CYS A 16 69.01 -6.98 16.85
C CYS A 16 68.28 -7.80 15.79
N GLU A 17 67.86 -9.02 16.13
CA GLU A 17 67.06 -9.87 15.24
C GLU A 17 65.69 -9.24 14.96
N MET A 18 65.01 -8.69 15.98
CA MET A 18 63.76 -7.95 15.82
C MET A 18 63.90 -6.74 14.88
N LYS A 19 65.00 -5.97 14.95
CA LYS A 19 65.29 -4.87 14.01
C LYS A 19 65.94 -5.33 12.70
N SER A 20 66.05 -6.64 12.43
CA SER A 20 66.68 -7.20 11.23
C SER A 20 68.13 -6.74 10.99
N ILE A 21 68.89 -6.52 12.07
CA ILE A 21 70.28 -6.07 12.03
C ILE A 21 71.19 -7.28 11.83
N LYS A 22 72.02 -7.24 10.79
CA LYS A 22 72.93 -8.34 10.44
C LYS A 22 74.01 -8.55 11.52
N PRO A 23 74.31 -9.80 11.91
CA PRO A 23 75.40 -10.11 12.85
C PRO A 23 76.78 -9.90 12.20
N ASP A 24 77.77 -9.57 13.03
CA ASP A 24 79.16 -9.51 12.60
C ASP A 24 79.78 -10.92 12.62
N LYS A 25 80.59 -11.27 11.62
CA LYS A 25 81.33 -12.54 11.57
C LYS A 25 82.69 -12.37 12.22
N ILE A 26 82.84 -12.86 13.45
CA ILE A 26 84.11 -12.82 14.19
C ILE A 26 84.70 -14.23 14.34
N ALA A 27 86.03 -14.31 14.49
CA ALA A 27 86.70 -15.56 14.83
C ALA A 27 86.36 -15.97 16.27
N ASP A 28 86.11 -17.27 16.48
CA ASP A 28 85.71 -17.83 17.77
C ASP A 28 86.64 -17.39 18.93
N PRO A 29 86.11 -16.73 19.98
CA PRO A 29 86.89 -16.37 21.18
C PRO A 29 87.49 -17.57 21.93
N ALA A 30 87.02 -18.80 21.66
CA ALA A 30 87.51 -20.03 22.30
C ALA A 30 88.65 -20.73 21.54
N GLY A 31 89.17 -20.15 20.45
CA GLY A 31 90.37 -20.65 19.75
C GLY A 31 90.11 -21.79 18.76
N THR A 32 88.86 -22.12 18.46
CA THR A 32 88.44 -23.26 17.62
C THR A 32 88.47 -23.01 16.11
N GLY A 33 88.94 -21.84 15.65
CA GLY A 33 89.11 -21.52 14.22
C GLY A 33 87.81 -21.38 13.40
N LYS A 34 86.63 -21.52 14.01
CA LYS A 34 85.32 -21.36 13.37
C LYS A 34 84.86 -19.89 13.41
N LYS A 35 84.15 -19.43 12.38
CA LYS A 35 83.54 -18.09 12.34
C LYS A 35 82.19 -18.15 13.09
N VAL A 36 82.06 -17.40 14.17
CA VAL A 36 80.82 -17.31 14.97
C VAL A 36 80.09 -16.01 14.60
N LEU A 37 78.76 -16.07 14.52
CA LEU A 37 77.90 -14.91 14.33
C LEU A 37 77.76 -14.19 15.67
N ASP A 38 78.35 -13.00 15.80
CA ASP A 38 78.28 -12.19 17.01
C ASP A 38 77.39 -10.96 16.78
N PHE A 39 76.33 -10.88 17.58
CA PHE A 39 75.43 -9.73 17.60
C PHE A 39 75.89 -8.63 18.54
N TRP A 40 76.96 -8.82 19.34
CA TRP A 40 77.41 -7.82 20.31
C TRP A 40 78.02 -6.56 19.68
N GLY A 41 78.75 -6.71 18.57
CA GLY A 41 79.26 -5.58 17.76
C GLY A 41 78.15 -4.64 17.30
N PRO A 42 77.13 -5.16 16.58
CA PRO A 42 75.96 -4.39 16.15
C PRO A 42 75.11 -3.88 17.31
N SER A 43 74.93 -4.68 18.37
CA SER A 43 74.18 -4.28 19.58
C SER A 43 74.77 -3.05 20.26
N LYS A 44 76.10 -2.90 20.30
CA LYS A 44 76.76 -1.72 20.86
C LYS A 44 76.50 -0.47 20.03
N LYS A 45 76.46 -0.59 18.69
CA LYS A 45 76.11 0.53 17.80
C LYS A 45 74.66 0.92 18.00
N LEU A 46 73.77 -0.06 18.13
CA LEU A 46 72.35 0.16 18.38
C LEU A 46 72.09 0.87 19.72
N LEU A 47 72.76 0.46 20.79
CA LEU A 47 72.67 1.11 22.10
C LEU A 47 73.29 2.52 22.14
N GLY A 48 74.18 2.83 21.19
CA GLY A 48 74.78 4.15 21.03
C GLY A 48 73.91 5.13 20.24
N ASP A 49 72.82 4.67 19.63
CA ASP A 49 71.88 5.52 18.89
C ASP A 49 70.96 6.26 19.86
N MET A 50 70.93 7.60 19.77
CA MET A 50 70.08 8.45 20.59
C MET A 50 68.58 8.21 20.35
N ASN A 51 68.20 7.69 19.18
CA ASN A 51 66.80 7.41 18.82
C ASN A 51 66.34 5.99 19.18
N PHE A 52 67.22 5.13 19.71
CA PHE A 52 66.93 3.71 19.95
C PHE A 52 65.61 3.45 20.69
N LEU A 53 65.35 4.19 21.78
CA LEU A 53 64.12 4.02 22.57
C LEU A 53 62.87 4.52 21.84
N ARG A 54 63.01 5.57 21.01
CA ARG A 54 61.91 6.08 20.18
C ARG A 54 61.54 5.06 19.11
N ASP A 55 62.55 4.51 18.44
CA ASP A 55 62.36 3.46 17.43
C ASP A 55 61.71 2.20 18.00
N LEU A 56 62.01 1.83 19.26
CA LEU A 56 61.37 0.70 19.92
C LEU A 56 59.90 0.96 20.26
N LYS A 57 59.55 2.22 20.55
CA LYS A 57 58.19 2.64 20.87
C LYS A 57 57.32 2.75 19.61
N ASP A 58 57.89 3.29 18.54
CA ASP A 58 57.23 3.49 17.25
C ASP A 58 57.39 2.28 16.31
N TYR A 59 57.90 1.15 16.84
CA TYR A 59 58.11 -0.07 16.09
C TYR A 59 56.80 -0.61 15.51
N ASP A 60 56.81 -0.95 14.23
CA ASP A 60 55.66 -1.51 13.52
C ASP A 60 55.41 -2.96 13.97
N LYS A 61 54.62 -3.08 15.03
CA LYS A 61 54.20 -4.36 15.62
C LYS A 61 53.23 -5.16 14.74
N ASP A 62 52.61 -4.53 13.75
CA ASP A 62 51.59 -5.15 12.90
C ASP A 62 52.22 -5.79 11.64
N ASN A 63 53.41 -5.35 11.22
CA ASN A 63 54.10 -5.82 10.02
C ASN A 63 55.50 -6.43 10.30
N ILE A 64 55.58 -7.35 11.26
CA ILE A 64 56.83 -8.04 11.58
C ILE A 64 57.03 -9.24 10.61
N PRO A 65 58.20 -9.38 9.95
CA PRO A 65 58.46 -10.52 9.08
C PRO A 65 58.33 -11.86 9.82
N ALA A 66 57.63 -12.82 9.22
CA ALA A 66 57.41 -14.14 9.81
C ALA A 66 58.71 -14.89 10.14
N SER A 67 59.76 -14.69 9.33
CA SER A 67 61.09 -15.26 9.54
C SER A 67 61.73 -14.76 10.84
N VAL A 68 61.66 -13.46 11.11
CA VAL A 68 62.19 -12.84 12.34
C VAL A 68 61.45 -13.41 13.55
N MET A 69 60.12 -13.46 13.50
CA MET A 69 59.32 -13.98 14.61
C MET A 69 59.56 -15.48 14.86
N GLN A 70 59.82 -16.25 13.81
CA GLN A 70 60.18 -17.66 13.92
C GLN A 70 61.52 -17.84 14.64
N THR A 71 62.55 -17.07 14.26
CA THR A 71 63.86 -17.08 14.96
C THR A 71 63.70 -16.68 16.42
N ILE A 72 62.90 -15.64 16.72
CA ILE A 72 62.63 -15.20 18.10
C ILE A 72 61.99 -16.30 18.94
N ARG A 73 60.97 -16.98 18.40
CA ARG A 73 60.28 -18.08 19.10
C ARG A 73 61.19 -19.28 19.35
N GLN A 74 61.92 -19.71 18.32
CA GLN A 74 62.72 -20.94 18.38
C GLN A 74 64.03 -20.77 19.15
N THR A 75 64.72 -19.64 18.99
CA THR A 75 66.07 -19.44 19.52
C THR A 75 66.07 -18.74 20.88
N TYR A 76 65.13 -17.81 21.12
CA TYR A 76 65.17 -16.94 22.31
C TYR A 76 64.06 -17.26 23.31
N VAL A 77 62.80 -17.27 22.87
CA VAL A 77 61.65 -17.48 23.80
C VAL A 77 61.62 -18.88 24.41
N THR A 78 62.17 -19.89 23.72
CA THR A 78 62.28 -21.27 24.24
C THR A 78 63.49 -21.45 25.18
N ASN A 79 64.40 -20.49 25.24
CA ASN A 79 65.60 -20.58 26.06
C ASN A 79 65.29 -20.16 27.52
N PRO A 80 65.53 -21.03 28.53
CA PRO A 80 65.29 -20.69 29.94
C PRO A 80 66.10 -19.49 30.43
N ASP A 81 67.24 -19.17 29.81
CA ASP A 81 68.05 -17.98 30.15
C ASP A 81 67.45 -16.66 29.65
N PHE A 82 66.41 -16.72 28.81
CA PHE A 82 65.69 -15.57 28.26
C PHE A 82 64.41 -15.23 29.05
N GLU A 83 64.42 -15.45 30.36
CA GLU A 83 63.33 -15.03 31.23
C GLU A 83 63.64 -13.68 31.89
N PRO A 84 62.71 -12.70 31.91
CA PRO A 84 62.94 -11.40 32.55
C PRO A 84 63.46 -11.50 33.99
N SER A 85 63.03 -12.50 34.78
CA SER A 85 63.49 -12.70 36.15
C SER A 85 64.98 -13.11 36.25
N ILE A 86 65.51 -13.80 35.25
CA ILE A 86 66.91 -14.23 35.17
C ILE A 86 67.76 -13.08 34.62
N VAL A 87 67.29 -12.41 33.59
CA VAL A 87 67.94 -11.24 32.98
C VAL A 87 68.04 -10.07 33.97
N ALA A 88 67.03 -9.87 34.82
CA ALA A 88 67.02 -8.82 35.86
C ALA A 88 68.20 -8.93 36.82
N LYS A 89 68.67 -10.14 37.12
CA LYS A 89 69.86 -10.37 37.97
C LYS A 89 71.15 -9.84 37.34
N ALA A 90 71.18 -9.73 36.00
CA ALA A 90 72.33 -9.21 35.26
C ALA A 90 72.19 -7.72 34.91
N SER A 91 70.99 -7.24 34.56
CA SER A 91 70.72 -5.83 34.27
C SER A 91 69.22 -5.50 34.23
N SER A 92 68.80 -4.46 34.96
CA SER A 92 67.41 -3.96 34.95
C SER A 92 67.00 -3.37 33.59
N ALA A 93 67.93 -2.73 32.88
CA ALA A 93 67.66 -2.21 31.54
C ALA A 93 67.46 -3.35 30.52
N ALA A 94 68.21 -4.46 30.67
CA ALA A 94 68.05 -5.65 29.83
C ALA A 94 66.73 -6.39 30.14
N GLU A 95 66.23 -6.34 31.38
CA GLU A 95 64.91 -6.86 31.74
C GLU A 95 63.79 -6.17 30.94
N GLY A 96 63.82 -4.84 30.82
CA GLY A 96 62.85 -4.07 30.04
C GLY A 96 62.83 -4.47 28.56
N LEU A 97 64.01 -4.66 27.96
CA LEU A 97 64.14 -5.11 26.57
C LEU A 97 63.67 -6.57 26.39
N CYS A 98 63.96 -7.46 27.34
CA CYS A 98 63.47 -8.83 27.33
C CYS A 98 61.93 -8.88 27.38
N LYS A 99 61.31 -8.08 28.26
CA LYS A 99 59.85 -7.95 28.32
C LYS A 99 59.26 -7.39 27.02
N TRP A 100 59.93 -6.42 26.40
CA TRP A 100 59.50 -5.87 25.11
C TRP A 100 59.49 -6.93 24.00
N VAL A 101 60.56 -7.73 23.86
CA VAL A 101 60.61 -8.81 22.85
C VAL A 101 59.50 -9.85 23.10
N LYS A 102 59.30 -10.28 24.36
CA LYS A 102 58.22 -11.21 24.71
C LYS A 102 56.84 -10.63 24.43
N ALA A 103 56.62 -9.34 24.71
CA ALA A 103 55.36 -8.66 24.42
C ALA A 103 55.08 -8.57 22.92
N MET A 104 56.11 -8.32 22.09
CA MET A 104 55.97 -8.29 20.62
C MET A 104 55.64 -9.67 20.05
N GLU A 105 56.24 -10.74 20.56
CA GLU A 105 55.90 -12.12 20.17
C GLU A 105 54.44 -12.46 20.51
N GLN A 106 54.02 -12.13 21.74
CA GLN A 106 52.66 -12.38 22.19
C GLN A 106 51.65 -11.56 21.39
N TYR A 107 51.99 -10.30 21.05
CA TYR A 107 51.17 -9.46 20.19
C TYR A 107 51.00 -10.07 18.80
N ASP A 108 52.07 -10.49 18.12
CA ASP A 108 51.99 -11.14 16.79
C ASP A 108 51.09 -12.38 16.81
N ARG A 109 51.23 -13.22 17.85
CA ARG A 109 50.40 -14.41 18.02
C ARG A 109 48.91 -14.06 18.14
N VAL A 110 48.58 -13.06 18.95
CA VAL A 110 47.18 -12.63 19.17
C VAL A 110 46.64 -11.88 17.95
N ALA A 111 47.43 -11.00 17.33
CA ALA A 111 47.07 -10.24 16.14
C ALA A 111 46.68 -11.17 14.99
N LYS A 112 47.42 -12.27 14.76
CA LYS A 112 47.09 -13.29 13.75
C LYS A 112 45.75 -13.99 13.99
N VAL A 113 45.33 -14.13 15.24
CA VAL A 113 44.02 -14.73 15.59
C VAL A 113 42.90 -13.70 15.53
N VAL A 114 43.20 -12.44 15.86
CA VAL A 114 42.20 -11.36 15.94
C VAL A 114 41.91 -10.73 14.58
N ALA A 115 42.91 -10.63 13.68
CA ALA A 115 42.74 -10.09 12.34
C ALA A 115 41.62 -10.77 11.53
N PRO A 116 41.57 -12.12 11.39
CA PRO A 116 40.47 -12.76 10.68
C PRO A 116 39.13 -12.57 11.39
N LYS A 117 39.10 -12.51 12.72
CA LYS A 117 37.87 -12.25 13.47
C LYS A 117 37.32 -10.85 13.24
N LYS A 118 38.20 -9.84 13.17
CA LYS A 118 37.82 -8.46 12.85
C LYS A 118 37.30 -8.35 11.42
N ALA A 119 37.94 -9.01 10.46
CA ALA A 119 37.49 -9.05 9.08
C ALA A 119 36.10 -9.71 8.96
N ASN A 120 35.91 -10.89 9.55
CA ASN A 120 34.63 -11.59 9.54
C ASN A 120 33.53 -10.79 10.25
N LEU A 121 33.87 -10.08 11.33
CA LEU A 121 32.91 -9.22 12.03
C LEU A 121 32.48 -8.04 11.15
N ALA A 122 33.42 -7.41 10.44
CA ALA A 122 33.10 -6.33 9.51
C ALA A 122 32.18 -6.81 8.38
N GLU A 123 32.50 -7.95 7.76
CA GLU A 123 31.68 -8.56 6.70
C GLU A 123 30.27 -8.93 7.21
N ALA A 124 30.17 -9.54 8.39
CA ALA A 124 28.89 -9.88 8.99
C ALA A 124 28.05 -8.64 9.35
N GLN A 125 28.69 -7.56 9.82
CA GLN A 125 28.02 -6.29 10.11
C GLN A 125 27.50 -5.61 8.85
N GLU A 126 28.28 -5.63 7.77
CA GLU A 126 27.85 -5.08 6.47
C GLU A 126 26.67 -5.88 5.89
N SER A 127 26.76 -7.20 5.92
CA SER A 127 25.66 -8.09 5.50
C SER A 127 24.39 -7.87 6.35
N LEU A 128 24.54 -7.76 7.68
CA LEU A 128 23.42 -7.47 8.57
C LEU A 128 22.76 -6.13 8.23
N ALA A 129 23.56 -5.08 8.02
CA ALA A 129 23.04 -3.75 7.67
C ALA A 129 22.26 -3.78 6.35
N ALA A 130 22.76 -4.49 5.33
CA ALA A 130 22.07 -4.67 4.07
C ALA A 130 20.73 -5.42 4.24
N ILE A 131 20.72 -6.51 5.02
CA ILE A 131 19.49 -7.28 5.28
C ILE A 131 18.47 -6.45 6.08
N MET A 132 18.91 -5.68 7.07
CA MET A 132 18.02 -4.82 7.84
C MET A 132 17.38 -3.73 6.97
N ALA A 133 18.13 -3.13 6.05
CA ALA A 133 17.58 -2.16 5.10
C ALA A 133 16.51 -2.79 4.19
N VAL A 134 16.75 -4.00 3.68
CA VAL A 134 15.76 -4.74 2.87
C VAL A 134 14.53 -5.11 3.72
N LEU A 135 14.73 -5.55 4.96
CA LEU A 135 13.64 -5.89 5.87
C LEU A 135 12.73 -4.69 6.14
N ASP A 136 13.31 -3.51 6.41
CA ASP A 136 12.56 -2.30 6.68
C ASP A 136 11.80 -1.82 5.43
N GLN A 137 12.40 -1.95 4.24
CA GLN A 137 11.71 -1.71 2.98
C GLN A 137 10.51 -2.66 2.82
N LYS A 138 10.69 -3.97 3.05
CA LYS A 138 9.59 -4.95 2.92
C LYS A 138 8.49 -4.74 3.95
N ARG A 139 8.82 -4.31 5.17
CA ARG A 139 7.83 -3.93 6.17
C ARG A 139 7.03 -2.70 5.77
N ALA A 140 7.68 -1.70 5.16
CA ALA A 140 7.00 -0.51 4.65
C ALA A 140 6.05 -0.86 3.49
N GLU A 141 6.50 -1.68 2.53
CA GLU A 141 5.68 -2.19 1.42
C GLU A 141 4.46 -2.98 1.95
N LEU A 142 4.67 -3.86 2.93
CA LEU A 142 3.59 -4.65 3.54
C LEU A 142 2.55 -3.73 4.20
N LYS A 143 3.00 -2.75 4.98
CA LYS A 143 2.12 -1.81 5.66
C LYS A 143 1.26 -1.02 4.67
N GLU A 144 1.84 -0.58 3.56
CA GLU A 144 1.09 0.13 2.51
C GLU A 144 -0.02 -0.75 1.91
N VAL A 145 0.27 -2.04 1.68
CA VAL A 145 -0.73 -2.99 1.18
C VAL A 145 -1.82 -3.25 2.21
N GLU A 146 -1.48 -3.41 3.49
CA GLU A 146 -2.43 -3.59 4.58
C GLU A 146 -3.36 -2.36 4.74
N ASP A 147 -2.80 -1.16 4.69
CA ASP A 147 -3.56 0.10 4.77
C ASP A 147 -4.53 0.23 3.58
N ARG A 148 -4.08 -0.10 2.37
CA ARG A 148 -4.94 -0.11 1.17
C ARG A 148 -6.04 -1.15 1.27
N LEU A 149 -5.73 -2.35 1.78
CA LEU A 149 -6.72 -3.42 1.96
C LEU A 149 -7.79 -3.00 2.98
N ALA A 150 -7.38 -2.39 4.11
CA ALA A 150 -8.30 -1.89 5.12
C ALA A 150 -9.22 -0.79 4.56
N ALA A 151 -8.68 0.14 3.78
CA ALA A 151 -9.47 1.18 3.12
C ALA A 151 -10.46 0.60 2.09
N LEU A 152 -10.04 -0.41 1.34
CA LEU A 152 -10.89 -1.08 0.36
C LEU A 152 -12.00 -1.87 1.04
N GLN A 153 -11.69 -2.59 2.13
CA GLN A 153 -12.69 -3.31 2.92
C GLN A 153 -13.76 -2.36 3.48
N LYS A 154 -13.33 -1.23 4.07
CA LYS A 154 -14.26 -0.20 4.56
C LYS A 154 -15.17 0.32 3.44
N THR A 155 -14.59 0.62 2.27
CA THR A 155 -15.36 1.10 1.11
C THR A 155 -16.34 0.03 0.62
N PHE A 156 -15.92 -1.23 0.60
CA PHE A 156 -16.78 -2.36 0.22
C PHE A 156 -17.97 -2.51 1.16
N ASP A 157 -17.73 -2.43 2.47
CA ASP A 157 -18.79 -2.54 3.48
C ASP A 157 -19.79 -1.38 3.34
N GLU A 158 -19.31 -0.14 3.20
CA GLU A 158 -20.14 1.04 2.96
C GLU A 158 -21.00 0.91 1.68
N LYS A 159 -20.41 0.39 0.60
CA LYS A 159 -21.12 0.20 -0.67
C LYS A 159 -22.13 -0.94 -0.61
N THR A 160 -21.83 -1.99 0.14
CA THR A 160 -22.76 -3.10 0.36
C THR A 160 -23.97 -2.65 1.17
N GLU A 161 -23.77 -1.85 2.21
CA GLU A 161 -24.86 -1.27 2.99
C GLU A 161 -25.71 -0.29 2.13
N GLN A 162 -25.06 0.57 1.35
CA GLN A 162 -25.74 1.47 0.42
C GLN A 162 -26.59 0.71 -0.60
N LYS A 163 -26.05 -0.39 -1.16
CA LYS A 163 -26.76 -1.26 -2.08
C LYS A 163 -28.00 -1.88 -1.42
N ALA A 164 -27.85 -2.48 -0.24
CA ALA A 164 -28.97 -3.09 0.48
C ALA A 164 -30.07 -2.06 0.80
N ARG A 165 -29.69 -0.84 1.21
CA ARG A 165 -30.65 0.26 1.44
C ARG A 165 -31.40 0.65 0.17
N LEU A 166 -30.71 0.76 -0.96
CA LEU A 166 -31.33 1.10 -2.24
C LEU A 166 -32.27 -0.01 -2.72
N GLU A 167 -31.87 -1.28 -2.59
CA GLU A 167 -32.72 -2.42 -2.92
C GLU A 167 -34.03 -2.40 -2.11
N LEU A 168 -33.96 -2.11 -0.80
CA LEU A 168 -35.15 -1.95 0.05
C LEU A 168 -36.04 -0.76 -0.40
N GLN A 169 -35.43 0.36 -0.79
CA GLN A 169 -36.17 1.53 -1.27
C GLN A 169 -36.89 1.25 -2.59
N VAL A 170 -36.21 0.58 -3.53
CA VAL A 170 -36.78 0.18 -4.82
C VAL A 170 -37.95 -0.77 -4.61
N ASP A 171 -37.76 -1.81 -3.79
CA ASP A 171 -38.82 -2.78 -3.50
C ASP A 171 -40.03 -2.12 -2.81
N SER A 172 -39.78 -1.23 -1.85
CA SER A 172 -40.88 -0.47 -1.22
C SER A 172 -41.59 0.44 -2.22
N CYS A 173 -40.88 1.06 -3.17
CA CYS A 173 -41.48 1.94 -4.18
C CYS A 173 -42.32 1.12 -5.15
N ALA A 174 -41.80 -0.01 -5.64
CA ALA A 174 -42.50 -0.92 -6.54
C ALA A 174 -43.82 -1.40 -5.92
N ARG A 175 -43.79 -1.85 -4.66
CA ARG A 175 -45.01 -2.28 -3.94
C ARG A 175 -46.03 -1.16 -3.74
N LYS A 176 -45.58 0.08 -3.51
CA LYS A 176 -46.48 1.24 -3.40
C LYS A 176 -47.10 1.60 -4.74
N LEU A 177 -46.34 1.54 -5.82
CA LEU A 177 -46.80 1.83 -7.16
C LEU A 177 -47.81 0.77 -7.64
N GLU A 178 -47.55 -0.50 -7.36
CA GLU A 178 -48.48 -1.59 -7.66
C GLU A 178 -49.82 -1.40 -6.92
N ARG A 179 -49.78 -1.05 -5.63
CA ARG A 179 -51.01 -0.75 -4.86
C ARG A 179 -51.74 0.46 -5.41
N ALA A 180 -51.04 1.57 -5.68
CA ALA A 180 -51.67 2.76 -6.23
C ALA A 180 -52.32 2.50 -7.60
N ALA A 181 -51.69 1.69 -8.46
CA ALA A 181 -52.26 1.29 -9.75
C ALA A 181 -53.50 0.39 -9.57
N ALA A 182 -53.47 -0.52 -8.60
CA ALA A 182 -54.63 -1.35 -8.26
C ALA A 182 -55.79 -0.51 -7.71
N ASP A 183 -55.51 0.46 -6.83
CA ASP A 183 -56.52 1.35 -6.25
C ASP A 183 -57.15 2.27 -7.33
N ASP A 184 -56.34 2.79 -8.27
CA ASP A 184 -56.83 3.62 -9.38
C ASP A 184 -57.72 2.80 -10.34
N LEU A 185 -57.33 1.56 -10.65
CA LEU A 185 -58.14 0.65 -11.44
C LEU A 185 -59.44 0.27 -10.73
N GLN A 186 -59.39 0.02 -9.42
CA GLN A 186 -60.58 -0.29 -8.62
C GLN A 186 -61.55 0.90 -8.59
N SER A 187 -61.05 2.11 -8.37
CA SER A 187 -61.85 3.34 -8.42
C SER A 187 -62.51 3.54 -9.79
N THR A 188 -61.77 3.25 -10.88
CA THR A 188 -62.32 3.30 -12.24
C THR A 188 -63.41 2.24 -12.44
N TYR A 189 -63.22 1.03 -11.92
CA TYR A 189 -64.19 -0.05 -12.01
C TYR A 189 -65.48 0.25 -11.23
N ASP A 190 -65.36 0.79 -10.02
CA ASP A 190 -66.51 1.09 -9.17
C ASP A 190 -67.40 2.17 -9.81
N ASN A 191 -66.80 3.20 -10.41
CA ASN A 191 -67.49 4.31 -11.06
C ASN A 191 -67.96 4.02 -12.50
N LEU A 192 -67.55 2.88 -13.07
CA LEU A 192 -67.79 2.53 -14.47
C LEU A 192 -69.26 2.61 -14.87
N THR A 193 -70.16 2.15 -13.99
CA THR A 193 -71.60 2.06 -14.30
C THR A 193 -72.21 3.43 -14.54
N GLY A 194 -71.92 4.41 -13.67
CA GLY A 194 -72.41 5.78 -13.83
C GLY A 194 -71.74 6.51 -14.99
N ASP A 195 -70.42 6.34 -15.14
CA ASP A 195 -69.66 7.01 -16.19
C ASP A 195 -70.08 6.54 -17.59
N VAL A 196 -70.34 5.24 -17.78
CA VAL A 196 -70.86 4.70 -19.04
C VAL A 196 -72.28 5.21 -19.33
N LEU A 197 -73.13 5.31 -18.31
CA LEU A 197 -74.50 5.83 -18.46
C LEU A 197 -74.49 7.29 -18.91
N ILE A 198 -73.69 8.13 -18.26
CA ILE A 198 -73.53 9.55 -18.63
C ILE A 198 -72.94 9.66 -20.03
N SER A 199 -71.92 8.86 -20.35
CA SER A 199 -71.30 8.82 -21.69
C SER A 199 -72.30 8.47 -22.79
N ALA A 200 -73.16 7.47 -22.56
CA ALA A 200 -74.22 7.09 -23.49
C ALA A 200 -75.22 8.24 -23.71
N GLY A 201 -75.56 8.98 -22.64
CA GLY A 201 -76.39 10.18 -22.73
C GLY A 201 -75.72 11.30 -23.54
N VAL A 202 -74.41 11.50 -23.37
CA VAL A 202 -73.64 12.52 -24.10
C VAL A 202 -73.63 12.20 -25.60
N ILE A 203 -73.34 10.96 -25.98
CA ILE A 203 -73.34 10.53 -27.39
C ILE A 203 -74.74 10.63 -28.00
N ALA A 204 -75.77 10.20 -27.27
CA ALA A 204 -77.14 10.14 -27.81
C ALA A 204 -77.78 11.53 -27.97
N TYR A 205 -77.53 12.46 -27.04
CA TYR A 205 -78.28 13.71 -26.96
C TYR A 205 -77.43 14.97 -27.07
N LEU A 206 -76.18 14.94 -26.61
CA LEU A 206 -75.40 16.17 -26.42
C LEU A 206 -74.47 16.51 -27.60
N GLY A 207 -74.35 15.63 -28.59
CA GLY A 207 -73.48 15.83 -29.77
C GLY A 207 -73.71 17.13 -30.55
N ALA A 208 -74.93 17.68 -30.56
CA ALA A 208 -75.25 18.92 -31.29
C ALA A 208 -75.03 20.22 -30.48
N PHE A 209 -74.66 20.11 -29.20
CA PHE A 209 -74.59 21.26 -28.29
C PHE A 209 -73.16 21.75 -28.04
N THR A 210 -73.03 22.99 -27.55
CA THR A 210 -71.75 23.66 -27.26
C THR A 210 -71.09 23.13 -25.98
N ALA A 211 -69.77 23.31 -25.87
CA ALA A 211 -68.98 22.84 -24.73
C ALA A 211 -69.55 23.23 -23.36
N GLY A 212 -69.95 24.50 -23.19
CA GLY A 212 -70.51 25.00 -21.93
C GLY A 212 -71.83 24.30 -21.56
N TYR A 213 -72.74 24.16 -22.52
CA TYR A 213 -74.02 23.48 -22.29
C TYR A 213 -73.82 21.99 -21.98
N ARG A 214 -72.88 21.32 -22.66
CA ARG A 214 -72.53 19.93 -22.34
C ARG A 214 -72.03 19.78 -20.92
N GLN A 215 -71.15 20.66 -20.46
CA GLN A 215 -70.61 20.65 -19.09
C GLN A 215 -71.69 20.88 -18.03
N GLU A 216 -72.66 21.77 -18.29
CA GLU A 216 -73.80 21.98 -17.40
C GLU A 216 -74.67 20.72 -17.30
N CYS A 217 -74.99 20.10 -18.44
CA CYS A 217 -75.77 18.86 -18.48
C CYS A 217 -75.05 17.69 -17.81
N THR A 218 -73.77 17.47 -18.09
CA THR A 218 -73.01 16.36 -17.50
C THR A 218 -72.89 16.53 -15.98
N ARG A 219 -72.60 17.73 -15.47
CA ARG A 219 -72.60 18.01 -14.02
C ARG A 219 -73.96 17.75 -13.38
N ALA A 220 -75.05 18.17 -14.04
CA ALA A 220 -76.40 17.90 -13.55
C ALA A 220 -76.70 16.39 -13.53
N TRP A 221 -76.27 15.65 -14.55
CA TRP A 221 -76.46 14.20 -14.65
C TRP A 221 -75.61 13.43 -13.63
N THR A 222 -74.34 13.80 -13.43
CA THR A 222 -73.49 13.25 -12.35
C THR A 222 -74.16 13.45 -11.00
N ARG A 223 -74.67 14.66 -10.72
CA ARG A 223 -75.40 14.93 -9.47
C ARG A 223 -76.67 14.11 -9.35
N LEU A 224 -77.40 13.87 -10.45
CA LEU A 224 -78.60 13.03 -10.44
C LEU A 224 -78.27 11.56 -10.13
N CYS A 225 -77.18 11.04 -10.71
CA CYS A 225 -76.68 9.68 -10.46
C CYS A 225 -76.25 9.51 -9.00
N GLN A 226 -75.52 10.48 -8.44
CA GLN A 226 -74.97 10.42 -7.08
C GLN A 226 -76.02 10.72 -5.99
N VAL A 227 -76.90 11.71 -6.18
CA VAL A 227 -77.72 12.26 -5.08
C VAL A 227 -79.21 11.91 -5.17
N LEU A 228 -79.77 11.82 -6.38
CA LEU A 228 -81.24 11.81 -6.55
C LEU A 228 -81.82 10.46 -6.99
N SER A 229 -81.04 9.59 -7.64
CA SER A 229 -81.55 8.38 -8.29
C SER A 229 -80.71 7.13 -8.01
N ARG A 230 -80.75 6.64 -6.76
CA ARG A 230 -80.40 5.26 -6.37
C ARG A 230 -78.91 4.89 -6.21
N ASP A 231 -78.07 5.83 -5.77
CA ASP A 231 -76.70 5.50 -5.32
C ASP A 231 -75.87 4.80 -6.42
N ILE A 232 -75.92 5.35 -7.64
CA ILE A 232 -75.12 4.84 -8.77
C ILE A 232 -73.73 5.50 -8.68
N PRO A 233 -72.65 4.72 -8.47
CA PRO A 233 -71.32 5.30 -8.41
C PRO A 233 -70.91 5.86 -9.78
N SER A 234 -70.37 7.07 -9.76
CA SER A 234 -69.84 7.80 -10.91
C SER A 234 -68.71 8.69 -10.45
N ALA A 235 -67.75 8.96 -11.33
CA ALA A 235 -66.65 9.86 -11.03
C ALA A 235 -67.17 11.28 -10.69
N ASP A 236 -66.55 11.93 -9.70
CA ASP A 236 -66.90 13.31 -9.31
C ASP A 236 -66.69 14.31 -10.45
N GLU A 237 -65.68 14.06 -11.28
CA GLU A 237 -65.41 14.79 -12.51
C GLU A 237 -65.52 13.84 -13.71
N PHE A 238 -66.66 13.90 -14.38
CA PHE A 238 -66.92 13.11 -15.59
C PHE A 238 -66.05 13.57 -16.77
N SER A 239 -65.47 12.61 -17.49
CA SER A 239 -64.67 12.86 -18.70
C SER A 239 -64.95 11.81 -19.77
N LEU A 240 -65.65 12.20 -20.85
CA LEU A 240 -66.04 11.29 -21.93
C LEU A 240 -64.82 10.60 -22.58
N SER A 241 -63.76 11.37 -22.85
CA SER A 241 -62.50 10.87 -23.40
C SER A 241 -61.79 9.83 -22.52
N LYS A 242 -61.96 9.86 -21.19
CA LYS A 242 -61.38 8.86 -20.28
C LYS A 242 -62.21 7.58 -20.22
N THR A 243 -63.53 7.69 -20.36
CA THR A 243 -64.45 6.55 -20.25
C THR A 243 -64.55 5.76 -21.55
N LEU A 244 -64.62 6.43 -22.71
CA LEU A 244 -64.86 5.80 -24.02
C LEU A 244 -63.76 6.07 -25.05
N GLY A 245 -62.81 6.96 -24.77
CA GLY A 245 -61.74 7.28 -25.71
C GLY A 245 -60.56 6.31 -25.61
N ASP A 246 -60.05 5.84 -26.74
CA ASP A 246 -58.76 5.14 -26.81
C ASP A 246 -57.63 6.18 -26.89
N PRO A 247 -56.69 6.22 -25.91
CA PRO A 247 -55.56 7.15 -25.94
C PRO A 247 -54.67 7.04 -27.19
N ILE A 248 -54.58 5.85 -27.81
CA ILE A 248 -53.80 5.63 -29.03
C ILE A 248 -54.48 6.29 -30.23
N GLU A 249 -55.80 6.11 -30.36
CA GLU A 249 -56.60 6.74 -31.42
C GLU A 249 -56.64 8.26 -31.27
N ILE A 250 -56.87 8.76 -30.06
CA ILE A 250 -56.86 10.20 -29.77
C ILE A 250 -55.51 10.82 -30.15
N ARG A 251 -54.40 10.12 -29.86
CA ARG A 251 -53.07 10.59 -30.26
C ARG A 251 -52.91 10.60 -31.78
N ALA A 252 -53.41 9.59 -32.48
CA ALA A 252 -53.41 9.55 -33.94
C ALA A 252 -54.21 10.72 -34.53
N TRP A 253 -55.38 11.03 -33.98
CA TRP A 253 -56.21 12.17 -34.39
C TRP A 253 -55.49 13.50 -34.17
N ASN A 254 -54.82 13.68 -33.03
CA ASN A 254 -54.03 14.87 -32.75
C ASN A 254 -52.87 15.05 -33.74
N ILE A 255 -52.20 13.95 -34.13
CA ILE A 255 -51.16 13.97 -35.18
C ILE A 255 -51.77 14.32 -36.54
N ALA A 256 -52.99 13.85 -36.83
CA ALA A 256 -53.73 14.16 -38.04
C ALA A 256 -54.34 15.58 -38.06
N GLY A 257 -54.16 16.36 -36.99
CA GLY A 257 -54.56 17.77 -36.92
C GLY A 257 -55.81 18.07 -36.10
N LEU A 258 -56.35 17.10 -35.35
CA LEU A 258 -57.38 17.38 -34.33
C LEU A 258 -56.79 18.28 -33.24
N PRO A 259 -57.45 19.38 -32.86
CA PRO A 259 -57.01 20.20 -31.74
C PRO A 259 -57.01 19.40 -30.43
N ASN A 260 -55.96 19.56 -29.62
CA ASN A 260 -55.77 18.85 -28.36
C ASN A 260 -56.57 19.48 -27.19
N ASP A 261 -57.78 19.96 -27.45
CA ASP A 261 -58.69 20.48 -26.44
C ASP A 261 -59.79 19.46 -26.12
N SER A 262 -60.30 19.48 -24.89
CA SER A 262 -61.30 18.51 -24.42
C SER A 262 -62.56 18.44 -25.30
N PHE A 263 -63.01 19.56 -25.87
CA PHE A 263 -64.21 19.59 -26.67
C PHE A 263 -63.99 18.96 -28.06
N SER A 264 -62.86 19.25 -28.69
CA SER A 264 -62.47 18.63 -29.97
C SER A 264 -62.26 17.12 -29.83
N ILE A 265 -61.61 16.69 -28.75
CA ILE A 265 -61.42 15.26 -28.44
C ILE A 265 -62.76 14.58 -28.17
N ASP A 266 -63.64 15.17 -27.35
CA ASP A 266 -64.98 14.63 -27.09
C ASP A 266 -65.81 14.51 -28.37
N ASN A 267 -65.69 15.47 -29.30
CA ASN A 267 -66.34 15.36 -30.61
C ASN A 267 -65.77 14.20 -31.44
N GLY A 268 -64.45 13.99 -31.42
CA GLY A 268 -63.82 12.82 -32.04
C GLY A 268 -64.38 11.50 -31.48
N VAL A 269 -64.46 11.39 -30.15
CA VAL A 269 -65.01 10.21 -29.46
C VAL A 269 -66.49 10.01 -29.79
N ILE A 270 -67.29 11.08 -29.84
CA ILE A 270 -68.71 11.00 -30.21
C ILE A 270 -68.87 10.52 -31.65
N VAL A 271 -68.08 11.04 -32.59
CA VAL A 271 -68.14 10.61 -34.00
C VAL A 271 -67.74 9.14 -34.14
N GLY A 272 -66.66 8.72 -33.49
CA GLY A 272 -66.19 7.32 -33.51
C GLY A 272 -67.17 6.33 -32.85
N SER A 273 -67.90 6.77 -31.83
CA SER A 273 -68.83 5.92 -31.07
C SER A 273 -70.29 5.98 -31.57
N SER A 274 -70.61 6.93 -32.47
CA SER A 274 -71.97 7.12 -32.97
C SER A 274 -72.32 6.16 -34.09
N ARG A 275 -73.43 5.43 -33.94
CA ARG A 275 -73.95 4.51 -34.99
C ARG A 275 -74.60 5.25 -36.17
N ARG A 276 -74.85 6.55 -36.04
CA ARG A 276 -75.44 7.42 -37.07
C ARG A 276 -74.43 8.49 -37.45
N TRP A 277 -74.44 8.90 -38.71
CA TRP A 277 -73.58 9.96 -39.20
C TRP A 277 -73.90 11.28 -38.50
N CYS A 278 -72.94 11.80 -37.72
CA CYS A 278 -73.02 13.12 -37.13
C CYS A 278 -72.82 14.18 -38.23
N VAL A 279 -73.72 15.15 -38.33
CA VAL A 279 -73.57 16.26 -39.26
C VAL A 279 -72.82 17.38 -38.54
N SER A 280 -71.59 17.67 -38.99
CA SER A 280 -70.78 18.77 -38.46
C SER A 280 -71.28 20.12 -38.99
N THR A 281 -71.37 21.12 -38.12
CA THR A 281 -71.76 22.50 -38.47
C THR A 281 -70.57 23.38 -38.87
N SER A 282 -69.35 22.84 -38.87
CA SER A 282 -68.11 23.52 -39.26
C SER A 282 -67.40 22.77 -40.40
N ASP A 283 -66.76 23.49 -41.32
CA ASP A 283 -65.96 23.00 -42.46
C ASP A 283 -64.70 22.19 -42.07
N ILE A 284 -64.60 21.73 -40.82
CA ILE A 284 -63.58 20.78 -40.39
C ILE A 284 -63.96 19.44 -41.01
N LYS A 285 -63.14 18.98 -41.95
CA LYS A 285 -63.27 17.67 -42.59
C LYS A 285 -62.95 16.58 -41.56
N TYR A 286 -63.97 16.14 -40.81
CA TYR A 286 -63.92 14.94 -39.96
C TYR A 286 -63.86 13.64 -40.79
N THR A 287 -63.72 13.71 -42.12
CA THR A 287 -63.74 12.58 -43.04
C THR A 287 -62.52 11.65 -42.91
N ASP A 288 -61.44 12.10 -42.27
CA ASP A 288 -60.19 11.36 -42.14
C ASP A 288 -60.02 10.73 -40.72
N LEU A 289 -61.06 10.74 -39.90
CA LEU A 289 -61.06 10.18 -38.54
C LEU A 289 -61.66 8.75 -38.45
N MET A 290 -62.00 8.15 -39.59
CA MET A 290 -62.39 6.74 -39.74
C MET A 290 -61.36 5.99 -40.59
#